data_AF-A0A1Q7X0Q4-F1
#
_entry.id   AF-A0A1Q7X0Q4-F1
#
_cell.length_a   1.000
_cell.length_b   1.000
_cell.length_c   1.000
_cell.angle_alpha   90.00
_cell.angle_beta   90.00
_cell.angle_gamma   90.00
#
_symmetry.space_group_name_H-M   'P 1'
#
loop_
_entity.id
_entity.type
_entity.pdbx_description
1 polymer ?
#
loop_
_entity_poly.entity_id
_entity_poly.type
_entity_poly.pdbx_seq_one_letter_code
_entity_poly.pdbx_strand_id
1 'polypeptide(L)'
;MLIDSLAPGARLVYSDMRIVTEAGDLVSDTYWTFRRNNHTNFASLLLANTVTGASSLFERSLLDRVLPFPPRQGNVYHDHWIAQVAMAMGDVSYVDRPLYDYVQHGEAALGHLRANAFGRFSEPVHRRVRARIEQIRRLGLHFGWRRLYFDLYCRIVIAARALEMRCGDALAPGRARVLNRLEDNVRFMLWLAVRSTRRWFGAMETLGRERAMLVGLLWRRVFVAHKRFRNLVRRRPVARSAQVTPAAPATNAQESLAPILVDYFTRDGSTLMMRLLASSPQIAVEDVYPYERKYFAYIWRWSNLIVRQDWPEDGWGASSLGTLDQFRKTAMVGPPPWTPRPLLESAPGEAEAERWFEAVWGEFSRRAAARTREDHGSQAPVLYYAEKHMNTWLVALEHLPPLKLIVLLRDPRDTWVSINSFNELRGTGGLGRDRAGSYEEHLEHVLRRQRERLAWIAGLLDAGEVPVIRYEDMIEDLPGVARRLEQWLGVELDPAGAASDRQMRFQHVSAANPQASLGRWKTELEPRVAERFARELGPELRAVGLEV
;
A
#
# COMPACT_ATOMS: atom_id res chain seq x y z
N MET A 1 -32.74 -27.62 -13.11
CA MET A 1 -31.37 -27.12 -13.41
C MET A 1 -31.34 -25.60 -13.26
N LEU A 2 -30.16 -24.95 -13.31
CA LEU A 2 -30.06 -23.50 -13.14
C LEU A 2 -30.82 -22.72 -14.24
N ILE A 3 -30.83 -23.26 -15.47
CA ILE A 3 -31.58 -22.71 -16.61
C ILE A 3 -33.09 -22.64 -16.36
N ASP A 4 -33.67 -23.65 -15.71
CA ASP A 4 -35.11 -23.70 -15.38
C ASP A 4 -35.50 -22.72 -14.26
N SER A 5 -34.50 -22.12 -13.59
CA SER A 5 -34.69 -21.21 -12.45
C SER A 5 -34.56 -19.73 -12.84
N LEU A 6 -34.35 -19.44 -14.13
CA LEU A 6 -34.37 -18.07 -14.64
C LEU A 6 -35.83 -17.61 -14.77
N ALA A 7 -36.30 -16.83 -13.79
CA ALA A 7 -37.68 -16.36 -13.76
C ALA A 7 -37.95 -15.36 -14.91
N PRO A 8 -39.21 -15.24 -15.39
CA PRO A 8 -39.57 -14.21 -16.35
C PRO A 8 -39.16 -12.81 -15.87
N GLY A 9 -38.39 -12.09 -16.69
CA GLY A 9 -37.87 -10.75 -16.35
C GLY A 9 -36.53 -10.75 -15.58
N ALA A 10 -36.05 -11.91 -15.13
CA ALA A 10 -34.70 -12.04 -14.60
C ALA A 10 -33.67 -12.10 -15.73
N ARG A 11 -32.58 -11.35 -15.60
CA ARG A 11 -31.49 -11.30 -16.59
C ARG A 11 -30.31 -12.20 -16.19
N LEU A 12 -30.27 -12.59 -14.92
CA LEU A 12 -29.25 -13.46 -14.34
C LEU A 12 -29.89 -14.35 -13.28
N VAL A 13 -29.46 -15.60 -13.22
CA VAL A 13 -29.75 -16.55 -12.16
C VAL A 13 -28.45 -17.08 -11.59
N TYR A 14 -28.39 -17.24 -10.26
CA TYR A 14 -27.28 -17.90 -9.58
C TYR A 14 -27.77 -18.78 -8.44
N SER A 15 -26.95 -19.71 -7.98
CA SER A 15 -27.29 -20.62 -6.88
C SER A 15 -26.42 -20.47 -5.65
N ASP A 16 -26.88 -21.08 -4.56
CA ASP A 16 -26.04 -21.41 -3.42
C ASP A 16 -24.98 -22.46 -3.77
N MET A 17 -24.05 -22.67 -2.84
CA MET A 17 -22.99 -23.67 -2.90
C MET A 17 -22.72 -24.25 -1.51
N ARG A 18 -22.27 -25.50 -1.46
CA ARG A 18 -21.67 -26.07 -0.24
C ARG A 18 -20.21 -25.66 -0.18
N ILE A 19 -19.68 -25.43 1.01
CA ILE A 19 -18.26 -25.19 1.22
C ILE A 19 -17.66 -26.51 1.67
N VAL A 20 -16.66 -27.00 0.94
CA VAL A 20 -15.96 -28.26 1.25
C VAL A 20 -14.46 -28.04 1.35
N THR A 21 -13.77 -28.88 2.12
CA THR A 21 -12.31 -28.92 2.18
C THR A 21 -11.73 -29.54 0.90
N GLU A 22 -10.40 -29.47 0.72
CA GLU A 22 -9.72 -30.19 -0.37
C GLU A 22 -9.92 -31.70 -0.31
N ALA A 23 -10.10 -32.26 0.89
CA ALA A 23 -10.41 -33.67 1.10
C ALA A 23 -11.89 -34.03 0.82
N GLY A 24 -12.73 -33.04 0.49
CA GLY A 24 -14.16 -33.20 0.24
C GLY A 24 -15.05 -33.17 1.49
N ASP A 25 -14.48 -32.86 2.66
CA ASP A 25 -15.25 -32.77 3.90
C ASP A 25 -16.12 -31.51 3.91
N LEU A 26 -17.36 -31.64 4.39
CA LEU A 26 -18.30 -30.52 4.48
C LEU A 26 -17.86 -29.50 5.55
N VAL A 27 -17.63 -28.26 5.14
CA VAL A 27 -17.37 -27.11 6.04
C VAL A 27 -18.67 -26.35 6.32
N SER A 28 -19.51 -26.16 5.31
CA SER A 28 -20.81 -25.48 5.43
C SER A 28 -21.75 -25.95 4.33
N ASP A 29 -23.02 -26.15 4.65
CA ASP A 29 -24.07 -26.54 3.70
C ASP A 29 -24.54 -25.37 2.80
N THR A 30 -24.19 -24.13 3.18
CA THR A 30 -24.49 -22.90 2.42
C THR A 30 -23.31 -21.94 2.41
N TYR A 31 -23.23 -21.07 1.40
CA TYR A 31 -22.32 -19.93 1.40
C TYR A 31 -22.73 -18.84 2.40
N TRP A 32 -24.00 -18.77 2.81
CA TRP A 32 -24.57 -17.63 3.55
C TRP A 32 -24.59 -17.83 5.06
N THR A 33 -23.41 -17.92 5.68
CA THR A 33 -23.27 -18.20 7.12
C THR A 33 -23.33 -16.95 8.02
N PHE A 34 -22.67 -15.85 7.63
CA PHE A 34 -22.58 -14.63 8.46
C PHE A 34 -23.36 -13.44 7.93
N ARG A 35 -23.84 -13.52 6.68
CA ARG A 35 -24.66 -12.49 6.04
C ARG A 35 -25.80 -13.12 5.28
N ARG A 36 -26.91 -12.41 5.22
CA ARG A 36 -28.04 -12.79 4.37
C ARG A 36 -27.71 -12.53 2.91
N ASN A 37 -28.07 -13.47 2.04
CA ASN A 37 -28.03 -13.27 0.61
C ASN A 37 -28.93 -12.12 0.15
N ASN A 38 -28.57 -11.42 -0.93
CA ASN A 38 -29.38 -10.35 -1.51
C ASN A 38 -29.37 -10.34 -3.05
N HIS A 39 -30.48 -10.77 -3.62
CA HIS A 39 -30.75 -10.71 -5.06
C HIS A 39 -31.90 -9.76 -5.43
N THR A 40 -32.59 -9.14 -4.45
CA THR A 40 -33.80 -8.32 -4.70
C THR A 40 -33.62 -6.83 -4.40
N ASN A 41 -32.68 -6.44 -3.53
CA ASN A 41 -32.43 -5.03 -3.22
C ASN A 41 -31.23 -4.48 -4.00
N PHE A 42 -31.50 -3.65 -5.02
CA PHE A 42 -30.47 -3.05 -5.86
C PHE A 42 -29.46 -2.20 -5.07
N ALA A 43 -29.94 -1.43 -4.09
CA ALA A 43 -29.05 -0.64 -3.24
C ALA A 43 -28.14 -1.54 -2.37
N SER A 44 -28.66 -2.64 -1.83
CA SER A 44 -27.82 -3.62 -1.11
C SER A 44 -26.81 -4.27 -2.04
N LEU A 45 -27.17 -4.58 -3.29
CA LEU A 45 -26.25 -5.18 -4.27
C LEU A 45 -25.10 -4.24 -4.64
N LEU A 46 -25.37 -2.95 -4.82
CA LEU A 46 -24.34 -1.92 -5.08
C LEU A 46 -23.39 -1.77 -3.89
N LEU A 47 -23.93 -1.78 -2.66
CA LEU A 47 -23.14 -1.66 -1.44
C LEU A 47 -22.32 -2.93 -1.20
N ALA A 48 -22.98 -4.09 -1.20
CA ALA A 48 -22.39 -5.41 -1.06
C ALA A 48 -23.01 -6.45 -1.97
N ASN A 49 -22.28 -6.76 -3.03
CA ASN A 49 -22.69 -7.79 -3.96
C ASN A 49 -22.70 -9.17 -3.29
N THR A 50 -23.69 -9.98 -3.66
CA THR A 50 -23.91 -11.35 -3.17
C THR A 50 -24.02 -12.37 -4.30
N VAL A 51 -23.89 -11.95 -5.55
CA VAL A 51 -23.86 -12.86 -6.70
C VAL A 51 -22.48 -13.51 -6.82
N THR A 52 -22.48 -14.81 -7.03
CA THR A 52 -21.28 -15.66 -7.13
C THR A 52 -21.12 -16.17 -8.56
N GLY A 53 -19.96 -15.91 -9.19
CA GLY A 53 -19.74 -16.20 -10.60
C GLY A 53 -19.73 -17.68 -10.97
N ALA A 54 -19.23 -18.55 -10.09
CA ALA A 54 -19.02 -19.97 -10.39
C ALA A 54 -20.31 -20.75 -10.70
N SER A 55 -21.48 -20.21 -10.34
CA SER A 55 -22.79 -20.77 -10.67
C SER A 55 -23.75 -19.70 -11.16
N SER A 56 -23.29 -18.78 -12.02
CA SER A 56 -24.13 -17.76 -12.64
C SER A 56 -24.44 -18.09 -14.10
N LEU A 57 -25.70 -17.92 -14.51
CA LEU A 57 -26.15 -17.95 -15.90
C LEU A 57 -26.93 -16.67 -16.19
N PHE A 58 -26.72 -16.10 -17.35
CA PHE A 58 -27.37 -14.86 -17.78
C PHE A 58 -27.62 -14.87 -19.28
N GLU A 59 -28.54 -14.01 -19.72
CA GLU A 59 -28.91 -13.89 -21.13
C GLU A 59 -27.75 -13.34 -21.97
N ARG A 60 -27.52 -13.88 -23.17
CA ARG A 60 -26.42 -13.46 -24.06
C ARG A 60 -26.44 -11.96 -24.39
N SER A 61 -27.63 -11.37 -24.50
CA SER A 61 -27.84 -9.94 -24.79
C SER A 61 -27.34 -9.03 -23.67
N LEU A 62 -27.15 -9.55 -22.45
CA LEU A 62 -26.58 -8.77 -21.34
C LEU A 62 -25.14 -8.32 -21.64
N LEU A 63 -24.40 -9.09 -22.44
CA LEU A 63 -23.02 -8.78 -22.80
C LEU A 63 -22.86 -7.46 -23.56
N ASP A 64 -23.90 -7.01 -24.28
CA ASP A 64 -23.87 -5.75 -25.04
C ASP A 64 -23.76 -4.53 -24.10
N ARG A 65 -24.16 -4.68 -22.84
CA ARG A 65 -24.02 -3.65 -21.79
C ARG A 65 -22.90 -3.96 -20.79
N VAL A 66 -22.54 -5.23 -20.62
CA VAL A 66 -21.43 -5.64 -19.75
C VAL A 66 -20.07 -5.28 -20.37
N LEU A 67 -19.90 -5.47 -21.67
CA LEU A 67 -18.61 -5.33 -22.36
C LEU A 67 -18.41 -3.94 -22.99
N PRO A 68 -17.14 -3.48 -23.11
CA PRO A 68 -15.96 -4.02 -22.42
C PRO A 68 -16.10 -3.86 -20.90
N PHE A 69 -15.45 -4.71 -20.10
CA PHE A 69 -15.48 -4.53 -18.65
C PHE A 69 -14.93 -3.14 -18.25
N PRO A 70 -15.51 -2.45 -17.26
CA PRO A 70 -14.94 -1.20 -16.77
C PRO A 70 -13.54 -1.44 -16.18
N PRO A 71 -12.63 -0.45 -16.23
CA PRO A 71 -11.30 -0.57 -15.65
C PRO A 71 -11.37 -1.06 -14.19
N ARG A 72 -10.51 -2.02 -13.85
CA ARG A 72 -10.53 -2.66 -12.53
C ARG A 72 -10.26 -1.61 -11.43
N GLN A 73 -11.23 -1.45 -10.53
CA GLN A 73 -11.15 -0.54 -9.39
C GLN A 73 -11.08 -1.34 -8.09
N GLY A 74 -9.87 -1.54 -7.57
CA GLY A 74 -9.64 -2.35 -6.38
C GLY A 74 -9.89 -3.85 -6.61
N ASN A 75 -10.40 -4.55 -5.59
CA ASN A 75 -10.67 -5.99 -5.63
C ASN A 75 -12.14 -6.26 -6.01
N VAL A 76 -12.53 -5.86 -7.21
CA VAL A 76 -13.87 -6.11 -7.76
C VAL A 76 -13.77 -7.20 -8.82
N TYR A 77 -14.68 -8.16 -8.73
CA TYR A 77 -14.79 -9.29 -9.64
C TYR A 77 -15.74 -8.98 -10.81
N HIS A 78 -15.56 -9.66 -11.93
CA HIS A 78 -16.36 -9.43 -13.14
C HIS A 78 -17.82 -9.85 -12.94
N ASP A 79 -18.07 -10.91 -12.19
CA ASP A 79 -19.41 -11.39 -11.80
C ASP A 79 -20.19 -10.32 -11.02
N HIS A 80 -19.53 -9.55 -10.14
CA HIS A 80 -20.16 -8.45 -9.44
C HIS A 80 -20.62 -7.33 -10.38
N TRP A 81 -19.85 -7.03 -11.42
CA TRP A 81 -20.24 -6.07 -12.44
C TRP A 81 -21.41 -6.60 -13.27
N ILE A 82 -21.34 -7.85 -13.73
CA ILE A 82 -22.41 -8.51 -14.48
C ILE A 82 -23.72 -8.49 -13.68
N ALA A 83 -23.66 -8.84 -12.40
CA ALA A 83 -24.81 -8.80 -11.50
C ALA A 83 -25.42 -7.41 -11.34
N GLN A 84 -24.59 -6.37 -11.28
CA GLN A 84 -25.08 -5.00 -11.20
C GLN A 84 -25.76 -4.55 -12.50
N VAL A 85 -25.23 -4.94 -13.67
CA VAL A 85 -25.85 -4.67 -14.97
C VAL A 85 -27.16 -5.46 -15.11
N ALA A 86 -27.16 -6.75 -14.75
CA ALA A 86 -28.35 -7.60 -14.75
C ALA A 86 -29.46 -6.98 -13.90
N MET A 87 -29.13 -6.62 -12.65
CA MET A 87 -30.08 -6.00 -11.72
C MET A 87 -30.42 -4.55 -12.08
N ALA A 88 -29.66 -3.88 -12.94
CA ALA A 88 -30.03 -2.57 -13.48
C ALA A 88 -31.13 -2.71 -14.54
N MET A 89 -31.05 -3.74 -15.41
CA MET A 89 -31.90 -3.92 -16.59
C MET A 89 -33.09 -4.89 -16.39
N GLY A 90 -33.03 -5.76 -15.38
CA GLY A 90 -34.11 -6.68 -15.02
C GLY A 90 -33.87 -7.26 -13.63
N ASP A 91 -34.47 -8.38 -13.29
CA ASP A 91 -34.30 -8.98 -11.97
C ASP A 91 -33.14 -9.98 -11.92
N VAL A 92 -32.80 -10.40 -10.70
CA VAL A 92 -31.82 -11.46 -10.46
C VAL A 92 -32.52 -12.58 -9.69
N SER A 93 -32.51 -13.77 -10.26
CA SER A 93 -33.06 -14.98 -9.62
C SER A 93 -31.99 -15.65 -8.76
N TYR A 94 -32.42 -16.23 -7.65
CA TYR A 94 -31.54 -16.98 -6.76
C TYR A 94 -32.13 -18.36 -6.48
N VAL A 95 -31.29 -19.39 -6.61
CA VAL A 95 -31.59 -20.77 -6.26
C VAL A 95 -30.97 -21.04 -4.89
N ASP A 96 -31.80 -21.20 -3.87
CA ASP A 96 -31.39 -21.37 -2.47
C ASP A 96 -30.86 -22.77 -2.13
N ARG A 97 -31.09 -23.76 -3.00
CA ARG A 97 -30.43 -25.07 -2.92
C ARG A 97 -28.99 -25.01 -3.47
N PRO A 98 -27.99 -25.60 -2.78
CA PRO A 98 -26.65 -25.74 -3.31
C PRO A 98 -26.61 -26.58 -4.59
N LEU A 99 -25.96 -26.08 -5.64
CA LEU A 99 -25.83 -26.80 -6.92
C LEU A 99 -24.43 -27.35 -7.20
N TYR A 100 -23.46 -26.95 -6.39
CA TYR A 100 -22.07 -27.35 -6.53
C TYR A 100 -21.32 -27.21 -5.20
N ASP A 101 -20.17 -27.85 -5.15
CA ASP A 101 -19.24 -27.78 -4.03
C ASP A 101 -18.15 -26.77 -4.36
N TYR A 102 -18.05 -25.75 -3.52
CA TYR A 102 -16.93 -24.81 -3.54
C TYR A 102 -15.81 -25.38 -2.67
N VAL A 103 -14.82 -25.94 -3.34
CA VAL A 103 -13.61 -26.47 -2.71
C VAL A 103 -12.76 -25.30 -2.23
N GLN A 104 -12.67 -25.11 -0.92
CA GLN A 104 -11.84 -24.08 -0.34
C GLN A 104 -10.40 -24.58 -0.24
N HIS A 105 -9.62 -24.29 -1.28
CA HIS A 105 -8.18 -24.51 -1.29
C HIS A 105 -7.44 -23.57 -0.32
N GLY A 106 -6.28 -23.99 0.17
CA GLY A 106 -5.41 -23.17 1.01
C GLY A 106 -5.05 -21.81 0.39
N GLU A 107 -5.07 -21.71 -0.94
CA GLU A 107 -4.73 -20.53 -1.76
C GLU A 107 -5.95 -19.76 -2.31
N ALA A 108 -7.18 -20.06 -1.88
CA ALA A 108 -8.36 -19.38 -2.42
C ALA A 108 -8.31 -17.85 -2.19
N ALA A 109 -8.43 -17.07 -3.27
CA ALA A 109 -8.29 -15.60 -3.27
C ALA A 109 -9.21 -14.86 -2.27
N LEU A 110 -10.31 -15.49 -1.83
CA LEU A 110 -11.14 -15.05 -0.70
C LEU A 110 -11.63 -16.29 0.09
N GLY A 111 -11.14 -16.49 1.30
CA GLY A 111 -11.69 -17.53 2.19
C GLY A 111 -13.13 -17.23 2.62
N HIS A 112 -13.99 -18.26 2.70
CA HIS A 112 -15.41 -18.18 3.04
C HIS A 112 -15.69 -17.33 4.30
N LEU A 113 -14.91 -17.54 5.36
CA LEU A 113 -14.99 -16.78 6.61
C LEU A 113 -14.66 -15.29 6.39
N ARG A 114 -13.61 -14.95 5.62
CA ARG A 114 -13.19 -13.56 5.38
C ARG A 114 -14.16 -12.82 4.45
N ALA A 115 -14.74 -13.51 3.48
CA ALA A 115 -15.72 -12.96 2.54
C ALA A 115 -17.04 -12.58 3.23
N ASN A 116 -17.46 -13.38 4.22
CA ASN A 116 -18.71 -13.20 4.94
C ASN A 116 -18.56 -12.48 6.30
N ALA A 117 -17.37 -12.42 6.91
CA ALA A 117 -17.14 -11.82 8.24
C ALA A 117 -16.68 -10.35 8.22
N PHE A 118 -16.97 -9.58 7.17
CA PHE A 118 -16.64 -8.15 7.17
C PHE A 118 -17.49 -7.43 8.25
N GLY A 119 -16.92 -7.30 9.44
CA GLY A 119 -17.55 -6.68 10.61
C GLY A 119 -17.87 -7.66 11.74
N ARG A 120 -16.86 -8.08 12.53
CA ARG A 120 -17.11 -8.53 13.91
C ARG A 120 -17.79 -7.39 14.68
N PHE A 121 -19.09 -7.52 14.92
CA PHE A 121 -19.84 -6.64 15.83
C PHE A 121 -20.83 -7.46 16.66
N SER A 122 -20.30 -8.16 17.66
CA SER A 122 -21.06 -8.77 18.76
C SER A 122 -20.51 -8.37 20.13
N GLU A 123 -20.12 -7.11 20.33
CA GLU A 123 -19.79 -6.58 21.67
C GLU A 123 -20.80 -5.54 22.17
N PRO A 124 -21.15 -5.52 23.48
CA PRO A 124 -22.15 -4.62 24.08
C PRO A 124 -21.89 -3.12 23.88
N VAL A 125 -22.97 -2.32 23.89
CA VAL A 125 -22.99 -0.88 23.59
C VAL A 125 -22.10 -0.04 24.52
N HIS A 126 -21.97 -0.42 25.80
CA HIS A 126 -21.24 0.37 26.81
C HIS A 126 -19.71 0.35 26.60
N ARG A 127 -19.11 -0.78 26.19
CA ARG A 127 -17.68 -0.85 25.81
C ARG A 127 -17.38 -0.03 24.55
N ARG A 128 -18.34 0.02 23.60
CA ARG A 128 -18.21 0.81 22.36
C ARG A 128 -18.13 2.30 22.64
N VAL A 129 -18.91 2.84 23.57
CA VAL A 129 -18.90 4.29 23.86
C VAL A 129 -17.60 4.70 24.56
N ARG A 130 -17.09 3.90 25.49
CA ARG A 130 -15.80 4.15 26.18
C ARG A 130 -14.61 4.09 25.21
N ALA A 131 -14.55 3.03 24.39
CA ALA A 131 -13.53 2.89 23.35
C ALA A 131 -13.62 3.99 22.28
N ARG A 132 -14.83 4.46 21.92
CA ARG A 132 -15.00 5.57 20.96
C ARG A 132 -14.50 6.90 21.51
N ILE A 133 -14.74 7.19 22.79
CA ILE A 133 -14.35 8.46 23.42
C ILE A 133 -12.82 8.52 23.61
N GLU A 134 -12.18 7.40 23.98
CA GLU A 134 -10.71 7.30 24.04
C GLU A 134 -10.08 7.31 22.64
N GLN A 135 -10.72 6.69 21.64
CA GLN A 135 -10.28 6.67 20.25
C GLN A 135 -10.45 8.05 19.57
N ILE A 136 -11.51 8.81 19.87
CA ILE A 136 -11.71 10.19 19.39
C ILE A 136 -10.71 11.16 20.04
N ARG A 137 -10.34 10.94 21.32
CA ARG A 137 -9.32 11.76 22.02
C ARG A 137 -7.89 11.44 21.58
N ARG A 138 -7.59 10.20 21.18
CA ARG A 138 -6.24 9.78 20.72
C ARG A 138 -6.02 9.94 19.21
N LEU A 139 -7.08 10.00 18.40
CA LEU A 139 -7.00 10.16 16.95
C LEU A 139 -7.39 11.58 16.51
N GLY A 140 -6.41 12.45 16.30
CA GLY A 140 -6.55 13.62 15.43
C GLY A 140 -6.88 13.22 13.97
N LEU A 141 -8.16 13.07 13.62
CA LEU A 141 -8.66 13.01 12.23
C LEU A 141 -7.85 12.08 11.28
N HIS A 142 -7.65 10.82 11.66
CA HIS A 142 -6.64 9.93 11.05
C HIS A 142 -7.08 9.15 9.80
N PHE A 143 -6.16 9.06 8.85
CA PHE A 143 -5.93 8.14 7.72
C PHE A 143 -6.95 7.02 7.38
N GLY A 144 -7.52 6.31 8.35
CA GLY A 144 -8.48 5.21 8.12
C GLY A 144 -9.81 5.67 7.50
N TRP A 145 -10.28 6.88 7.83
CA TRP A 145 -11.56 7.38 7.31
C TRP A 145 -11.43 7.85 5.86
N ARG A 146 -10.25 8.35 5.48
CA ARG A 146 -9.89 8.67 4.10
C ARG A 146 -10.00 7.44 3.19
N ARG A 147 -9.51 6.29 3.66
CA ARG A 147 -9.59 5.02 2.92
C ARG A 147 -11.04 4.63 2.65
N LEU A 148 -11.92 4.77 3.64
CA LEU A 148 -13.36 4.49 3.47
C LEU A 148 -14.02 5.43 2.44
N TYR A 149 -13.54 6.65 2.30
CA TYR A 149 -14.01 7.55 1.24
C TYR A 149 -13.56 7.08 -0.15
N PHE A 150 -12.27 6.85 -0.36
CA PHE A 150 -11.74 6.50 -1.69
C PHE A 150 -12.04 5.05 -2.11
N ASP A 151 -11.77 4.08 -1.25
CA ASP A 151 -11.82 2.65 -1.60
C ASP A 151 -13.26 2.09 -1.59
N LEU A 152 -14.16 2.72 -0.82
CA LEU A 152 -15.55 2.28 -0.69
C LEU A 152 -16.54 3.24 -1.35
N TYR A 153 -16.61 4.51 -0.92
CA TYR A 153 -17.61 5.45 -1.46
C TYR A 153 -17.36 5.79 -2.93
N CYS A 154 -16.16 6.30 -3.28
CA CYS A 154 -15.86 6.68 -4.67
C CYS A 154 -15.99 5.51 -5.64
N ARG A 155 -15.52 4.32 -5.25
CA ARG A 155 -15.67 3.09 -6.05
C ARG A 155 -17.13 2.77 -6.38
N ILE A 156 -18.03 2.86 -5.39
CA ILE A 156 -19.47 2.61 -5.61
C ILE A 156 -20.07 3.69 -6.52
N VAL A 157 -19.68 4.95 -6.34
CA VAL A 157 -20.14 6.05 -7.21
C VAL A 157 -19.68 5.86 -8.64
N ILE A 158 -18.42 5.47 -8.87
CA ILE A 158 -17.92 5.23 -10.23
C ILE A 158 -18.66 4.07 -10.88
N ALA A 159 -18.87 2.95 -10.17
CA ALA A 159 -19.68 1.84 -10.67
C ALA A 159 -21.12 2.28 -11.00
N ALA A 160 -21.73 3.10 -10.12
CA ALA A 160 -23.07 3.65 -10.34
C ALA A 160 -23.15 4.54 -11.58
N ARG A 161 -22.16 5.43 -11.80
CA ARG A 161 -22.12 6.28 -13.00
C ARG A 161 -21.85 5.46 -14.27
N ALA A 162 -21.04 4.40 -14.18
CA ALA A 162 -20.87 3.47 -15.29
C ALA A 162 -22.18 2.75 -15.64
N LEU A 163 -22.96 2.32 -14.65
CA LEU A 163 -24.29 1.72 -14.86
C LEU A 163 -25.26 2.72 -15.50
N GLU A 164 -25.27 3.97 -15.03
CA GLU A 164 -26.12 5.02 -15.59
C GLU A 164 -25.77 5.30 -17.05
N MET A 165 -24.49 5.44 -17.39
CA MET A 165 -24.04 5.68 -18.76
C MET A 165 -24.37 4.51 -19.70
N ARG A 166 -24.34 3.27 -19.20
CA ARG A 166 -24.52 2.08 -20.04
C ARG A 166 -25.94 1.55 -20.11
N CYS A 167 -26.70 1.72 -19.04
CA CYS A 167 -28.03 1.11 -18.89
C CYS A 167 -29.12 2.17 -18.79
N GLY A 168 -28.82 3.47 -18.93
CA GLY A 168 -29.75 4.57 -18.65
C GLY A 168 -31.08 4.47 -19.40
N ASP A 169 -31.06 3.99 -20.64
CA ASP A 169 -32.23 3.75 -21.49
C ASP A 169 -33.09 2.56 -21.01
N ALA A 170 -32.48 1.59 -20.34
CA ALA A 170 -33.12 0.37 -19.85
C ALA A 170 -33.30 0.34 -18.31
N LEU A 171 -32.99 1.44 -17.62
CA LEU A 171 -32.95 1.50 -16.16
C LEU A 171 -34.34 1.74 -15.57
N ALA A 172 -34.84 0.80 -14.76
CA ALA A 172 -36.13 0.98 -14.10
C ALA A 172 -36.14 2.24 -13.19
N PRO A 173 -37.24 3.00 -13.11
CA PRO A 173 -37.29 4.27 -12.35
C PRO A 173 -36.92 4.15 -10.87
N GLY A 174 -37.17 3.00 -10.25
CA GLY A 174 -36.73 2.71 -8.87
C GLY A 174 -35.22 2.63 -8.73
N ARG A 175 -34.53 2.07 -9.73
CA ARG A 175 -33.08 1.87 -9.77
C ARG A 175 -32.35 3.17 -10.11
N ALA A 176 -32.89 3.94 -11.05
CA ALA A 176 -32.42 5.31 -11.35
C ALA A 176 -32.42 6.19 -10.10
N ARG A 177 -33.49 6.15 -9.30
CA ARG A 177 -33.56 6.87 -8.02
C ARG A 177 -32.50 6.42 -7.00
N VAL A 178 -32.07 5.16 -7.03
CA VAL A 178 -30.97 4.69 -6.16
C VAL A 178 -29.64 5.25 -6.64
N LEU A 179 -29.35 5.21 -7.95
CA LEU A 179 -28.10 5.75 -8.51
C LEU A 179 -27.97 7.25 -8.24
N ASN A 180 -29.01 8.02 -8.52
CA ASN A 180 -29.05 9.48 -8.30
C ASN A 180 -28.89 9.85 -6.82
N ARG A 181 -29.25 8.95 -5.90
CA ARG A 181 -29.12 9.20 -4.46
C ARG A 181 -27.68 9.11 -3.96
N LEU A 182 -26.75 8.49 -4.69
CA LEU A 182 -25.35 8.28 -4.26
C LEU A 182 -24.49 9.56 -4.23
N GLU A 183 -25.06 10.71 -4.57
CA GLU A 183 -24.38 12.00 -4.52
C GLU A 183 -24.02 12.40 -3.08
N ASP A 184 -22.80 12.94 -2.90
CA ASP A 184 -22.36 13.43 -1.58
C ASP A 184 -23.12 14.71 -1.20
N ASN A 185 -24.28 14.50 -0.57
CA ASN A 185 -25.09 15.54 0.02
C ASN A 185 -25.65 15.07 1.38
N VAL A 186 -26.27 15.98 2.13
CA VAL A 186 -26.81 15.68 3.47
C VAL A 186 -27.92 14.63 3.39
N ARG A 187 -28.74 14.66 2.34
CA ARG A 187 -29.85 13.72 2.13
C ARG A 187 -29.34 12.29 1.97
N PHE A 188 -28.25 12.09 1.23
CA PHE A 188 -27.63 10.77 1.08
C PHE A 188 -27.07 10.24 2.38
N MET A 189 -26.40 11.09 3.16
CA MET A 189 -25.92 10.70 4.49
C MET A 189 -27.06 10.35 5.43
N LEU A 190 -28.15 11.12 5.45
CA LEU A 190 -29.34 10.77 6.22
C LEU A 190 -29.92 9.44 5.76
N TRP A 191 -29.99 9.21 4.44
CA TRP A 191 -30.44 7.94 3.88
C TRP A 191 -29.55 6.76 4.30
N LEU A 192 -28.22 6.91 4.29
CA LEU A 192 -27.29 5.87 4.79
C LEU A 192 -27.47 5.64 6.29
N ALA A 193 -27.69 6.70 7.08
CA ALA A 193 -27.89 6.60 8.52
C ALA A 193 -29.17 5.83 8.85
N VAL A 194 -30.28 6.19 8.19
CA VAL A 194 -31.56 5.47 8.30
C VAL A 194 -31.41 4.05 7.80
N ARG A 195 -30.78 3.83 6.64
CA ARG A 195 -30.57 2.48 6.11
C ARG A 195 -29.74 1.61 7.05
N SER A 196 -28.78 2.18 7.76
CA SER A 196 -27.93 1.43 8.70
C SER A 196 -28.68 0.86 9.91
N THR A 197 -29.92 1.31 10.17
CA THR A 197 -30.77 0.74 11.23
C THR A 197 -31.45 -0.56 10.80
N ARG A 198 -31.50 -0.89 9.49
CA ARG A 198 -32.09 -2.14 8.98
C ARG A 198 -31.50 -3.40 9.61
N ARG A 199 -30.24 -3.34 10.04
CA ARG A 199 -29.58 -4.41 10.79
C ARG A 199 -30.29 -4.78 12.10
N TRP A 200 -30.96 -3.83 12.75
CA TRP A 200 -31.73 -4.07 13.97
C TRP A 200 -32.98 -4.91 13.70
N PHE A 201 -33.39 -4.99 12.43
CA PHE A 201 -34.46 -5.84 11.93
C PHE A 201 -33.91 -7.06 11.16
N GLY A 202 -32.66 -7.48 11.44
CA GLY A 202 -32.06 -8.70 10.88
C GLY A 202 -31.50 -8.58 9.45
N ALA A 203 -31.55 -7.40 8.82
CA ALA A 203 -30.99 -7.18 7.48
C ALA A 203 -29.47 -6.89 7.54
N MET A 204 -28.66 -7.95 7.36
CA MET A 204 -27.20 -7.92 7.47
C MET A 204 -26.47 -8.04 6.10
N GLU A 205 -27.21 -7.98 4.99
CA GLU A 205 -26.70 -8.26 3.64
C GLU A 205 -25.56 -7.31 3.19
N THR A 206 -25.55 -6.09 3.71
CA THR A 206 -24.57 -5.05 3.34
C THR A 206 -23.32 -5.01 4.21
N LEU A 207 -23.20 -5.88 5.22
CA LEU A 207 -22.04 -5.97 6.11
C LEU A 207 -21.68 -4.62 6.78
N GLY A 208 -22.67 -3.74 6.99
CA GLY A 208 -22.50 -2.43 7.61
C GLY A 208 -21.75 -1.40 6.74
N ARG A 209 -21.66 -1.62 5.42
CA ARG A 209 -21.01 -0.68 4.48
C ARG A 209 -21.62 0.71 4.49
N GLU A 210 -22.89 0.86 4.87
CA GLU A 210 -23.53 2.16 5.05
C GLU A 210 -22.81 3.00 6.11
N ARG A 211 -22.49 2.39 7.25
CA ARG A 211 -21.77 3.06 8.35
C ARG A 211 -20.35 3.41 7.95
N ALA A 212 -19.70 2.53 7.20
CA ALA A 212 -18.36 2.77 6.68
C ALA A 212 -18.34 3.95 5.69
N MET A 213 -19.30 4.03 4.77
CA MET A 213 -19.46 5.16 3.85
C MET A 213 -19.77 6.47 4.58
N LEU A 214 -20.64 6.43 5.60
CA LEU A 214 -20.94 7.60 6.45
C LEU A 214 -19.67 8.18 7.08
N VAL A 215 -18.82 7.31 7.62
CA VAL A 215 -17.54 7.71 8.22
C VAL A 215 -16.61 8.35 7.18
N GLY A 216 -16.54 7.79 5.96
CA GLY A 216 -15.75 8.37 4.86
C GLY A 216 -16.26 9.74 4.40
N LEU A 217 -17.58 9.90 4.27
CA LEU A 217 -18.22 11.17 3.90
C LEU A 217 -18.05 12.25 4.97
N LEU A 218 -18.19 11.88 6.26
CA LEU A 218 -17.91 12.77 7.38
C LEU A 218 -16.46 13.25 7.35
N TRP A 219 -15.50 12.36 7.10
CA TRP A 219 -14.10 12.74 6.96
C TRP A 219 -13.88 13.77 5.85
N ARG A 220 -14.46 13.57 4.66
CA ARG A 220 -14.33 14.53 3.55
C ARG A 220 -14.83 15.92 3.97
N ARG A 221 -15.98 16.00 4.63
CA ARG A 221 -16.55 17.29 5.06
C ARG A 221 -15.72 17.97 6.12
N VAL A 222 -15.27 17.24 7.14
CA VAL A 222 -14.39 17.79 8.17
C VAL A 222 -13.06 18.24 7.56
N PHE A 223 -12.49 17.46 6.64
CA PHE A 223 -11.27 17.82 5.93
C PHE A 223 -11.43 19.10 5.08
N VAL A 224 -12.53 19.22 4.33
CA VAL A 224 -12.82 20.43 3.54
C VAL A 224 -13.03 21.65 4.43
N ALA A 225 -13.78 21.49 5.54
CA ALA A 225 -13.98 22.56 6.52
C ALA A 225 -12.66 22.98 7.17
N HIS A 226 -11.81 22.02 7.56
CA HIS A 226 -10.50 22.27 8.14
C HIS A 226 -9.55 22.94 7.14
N LYS A 227 -9.55 22.53 5.87
CA LYS A 227 -8.76 23.20 4.80
C LYS A 227 -9.23 24.64 4.58
N ARG A 228 -10.54 24.89 4.55
CA ARG A 228 -11.12 26.25 4.44
C ARG A 228 -10.72 27.11 5.64
N PHE A 229 -10.87 26.59 6.86
CA PHE A 229 -10.48 27.27 8.09
C PHE A 229 -8.97 27.57 8.12
N ARG A 230 -8.12 26.59 7.77
CA ARG A 230 -6.67 26.78 7.69
C ARG A 230 -6.27 27.81 6.63
N ASN A 231 -6.95 27.85 5.50
CA ASN A 231 -6.70 28.85 4.45
C ASN A 231 -7.20 30.25 4.84
N LEU A 232 -8.27 30.36 5.64
CA LEU A 232 -8.73 31.61 6.25
C LEU A 232 -7.74 32.15 7.29
N VAL A 233 -7.17 31.26 8.11
CA VAL A 233 -6.21 31.60 9.17
C VAL A 233 -4.79 31.83 8.63
N ARG A 234 -4.38 31.14 7.55
CA ARG A 234 -3.07 31.32 6.87
C ARG A 234 -3.12 32.28 5.68
N ARG A 235 -3.85 33.41 5.75
CA ARG A 235 -3.63 34.52 4.81
C ARG A 235 -2.25 35.18 5.07
N ARG A 236 -1.17 34.46 4.76
CA ARG A 236 0.09 35.06 4.31
C ARG A 236 -0.06 35.33 2.81
N PRO A 237 0.43 36.47 2.30
CA PRO A 237 0.45 36.70 0.87
C PRO A 237 1.33 35.62 0.23
N VAL A 238 0.73 34.76 -0.59
CA VAL A 238 1.49 33.88 -1.48
C VAL A 238 2.01 34.79 -2.57
N ALA A 239 3.33 34.99 -2.61
CA ALA A 239 3.99 35.66 -3.71
C ALA A 239 3.55 34.97 -5.02
N ARG A 240 3.11 35.77 -5.99
CA ARG A 240 2.79 35.29 -7.34
C ARG A 240 3.96 34.44 -7.84
N SER A 241 3.67 33.23 -8.30
CA SER A 241 4.65 32.40 -8.99
C SER A 241 5.22 33.22 -10.15
N ALA A 242 6.48 33.62 -10.02
CA ALA A 242 7.23 34.18 -11.13
C ALA A 242 7.25 33.14 -12.25
N GLN A 243 6.99 33.59 -13.48
CA GLN A 243 7.23 32.80 -14.67
C GLN A 243 8.68 32.33 -14.63
N VAL A 244 8.89 31.02 -14.70
CA VAL A 244 10.21 30.41 -14.76
C VAL A 244 10.76 30.69 -16.16
N THR A 245 11.62 31.70 -16.27
CA THR A 245 12.49 31.90 -17.43
C THR A 245 13.52 30.76 -17.46
N PRO A 246 13.86 30.18 -18.62
CA PRO A 246 14.92 29.18 -18.69
C PRO A 246 16.24 29.84 -18.31
N ALA A 247 16.84 29.44 -17.20
CA ALA A 247 18.19 29.85 -16.85
C ALA A 247 19.18 29.15 -17.77
N ALA A 248 20.12 29.91 -18.33
CA ALA A 248 21.24 29.41 -19.11
C ALA A 248 22.04 28.36 -18.31
N PRO A 249 22.67 27.37 -18.98
CA PRO A 249 23.43 26.34 -18.30
C PRO A 249 24.64 26.97 -17.60
N ALA A 250 24.59 27.02 -16.27
CA ALA A 250 25.73 27.39 -15.46
C ALA A 250 26.72 26.22 -15.46
N THR A 251 27.76 26.34 -16.27
CA THR A 251 29.00 25.57 -16.16
C THR A 251 29.71 25.97 -14.87
N ASN A 252 29.39 25.29 -13.78
CA ASN A 252 30.22 25.26 -12.58
C ASN A 252 30.40 23.80 -12.20
N ALA A 253 31.64 23.40 -11.91
CA ALA A 253 31.99 22.06 -11.43
C ALA A 253 31.01 21.63 -10.33
N GLN A 254 30.15 20.69 -10.69
CA GLN A 254 28.90 20.40 -10.00
C GLN A 254 29.22 19.40 -8.88
N GLU A 255 29.15 19.83 -7.61
CA GLU A 255 29.26 18.92 -6.46
C GLU A 255 28.07 17.94 -6.50
N SER A 256 28.33 16.76 -7.05
CA SER A 256 27.41 15.63 -7.07
C SER A 256 27.26 15.09 -5.64
N LEU A 257 26.02 14.88 -5.19
CA LEU A 257 25.77 14.34 -3.86
C LEU A 257 26.13 12.85 -3.83
N ALA A 258 26.89 12.43 -2.83
CA ALA A 258 27.15 11.01 -2.60
C ALA A 258 25.89 10.33 -2.02
N PRO A 259 25.37 9.24 -2.62
CA PRO A 259 24.21 8.54 -2.07
C PRO A 259 24.55 7.86 -0.73
N ILE A 260 23.62 7.92 0.23
CA ILE A 260 23.60 7.07 1.42
C ILE A 260 22.40 6.12 1.28
N LEU A 261 22.67 4.83 1.19
CA LEU A 261 21.63 3.80 1.25
C LEU A 261 21.48 3.34 2.69
N VAL A 262 20.28 3.51 3.23
CA VAL A 262 19.90 2.91 4.52
C VAL A 262 19.22 1.57 4.24
N ASP A 263 19.98 0.48 4.35
CA ASP A 263 19.43 -0.87 4.24
C ASP A 263 18.56 -1.17 5.45
N TYR A 264 17.35 -1.64 5.17
CA TYR A 264 16.38 -1.93 6.21
C TYR A 264 15.56 -3.20 5.93
N PHE A 265 15.15 -3.83 7.02
CA PHE A 265 14.07 -4.79 7.07
C PHE A 265 12.84 -4.14 7.73
N THR A 266 11.64 -4.52 7.32
CA THR A 266 10.43 -3.83 7.78
C THR A 266 10.32 -3.84 9.32
N ARG A 267 10.10 -2.67 9.94
CA ARG A 267 10.01 -2.44 11.42
C ARG A 267 11.35 -2.50 12.19
N ASP A 268 12.47 -2.17 11.57
CA ASP A 268 13.80 -2.16 12.22
C ASP A 268 14.32 -0.79 12.70
N GLY A 269 13.48 0.24 12.68
CA GLY A 269 13.88 1.61 13.06
C GLY A 269 14.37 2.48 11.90
N SER A 270 14.26 2.05 10.64
CA SER A 270 14.64 2.87 9.47
C SER A 270 14.07 4.28 9.44
N THR A 271 12.86 4.51 9.96
CA THR A 271 12.31 5.87 10.02
C THR A 271 13.01 6.75 11.06
N LEU A 272 13.47 6.19 12.19
CA LEU A 272 14.30 6.91 13.15
C LEU A 272 15.68 7.22 12.54
N MET A 273 16.30 6.25 11.88
CA MET A 273 17.57 6.47 11.17
C MET A 273 17.45 7.59 10.11
N MET A 274 16.44 7.53 9.24
CA MET A 274 16.23 8.57 8.23
C MET A 274 16.02 9.96 8.82
N ARG A 275 15.40 10.06 10.01
CA ARG A 275 15.22 11.33 10.72
C ARG A 275 16.50 11.85 11.33
N LEU A 276 17.30 10.95 11.91
CA LEU A 276 18.61 11.32 12.41
C LEU A 276 19.43 11.89 11.26
N LEU A 277 19.48 11.22 10.10
CA LEU A 277 20.17 11.74 8.91
C LEU A 277 19.57 13.07 8.42
N ALA A 278 18.25 13.20 8.38
CA ALA A 278 17.55 14.42 7.97
C ALA A 278 17.74 15.60 8.95
N SER A 279 18.29 15.37 10.14
CA SER A 279 18.62 16.45 11.07
C SER A 279 19.88 17.22 10.64
N SER A 280 20.72 16.64 9.79
CA SER A 280 21.95 17.25 9.32
C SER A 280 21.69 18.24 8.18
N PRO A 281 22.22 19.48 8.23
CA PRO A 281 22.20 20.37 7.08
C PRO A 281 23.11 19.88 5.93
N GLN A 282 23.98 18.89 6.18
CA GLN A 282 24.91 18.32 5.18
C GLN A 282 24.33 17.13 4.42
N ILE A 283 23.12 16.67 4.76
CA ILE A 283 22.49 15.49 4.15
C ILE A 283 21.14 15.88 3.56
N ALA A 284 21.00 15.77 2.25
CA ALA A 284 19.72 15.89 1.60
C ALA A 284 18.86 14.65 1.89
N VAL A 285 17.70 14.88 2.50
CA VAL A 285 16.67 13.86 2.70
C VAL A 285 15.34 14.43 2.26
N GLU A 286 14.58 13.65 1.49
CA GLU A 286 13.20 14.02 1.20
C GLU A 286 12.34 13.78 2.45
N ASP A 287 12.05 14.85 3.18
CA ASP A 287 11.35 14.81 4.48
C ASP A 287 9.84 14.63 4.34
N VAL A 288 9.45 13.53 3.70
CA VAL A 288 8.06 13.08 3.60
C VAL A 288 7.97 11.68 4.18
N TYR A 289 7.48 11.60 5.43
CA TYR A 289 7.15 10.33 6.06
C TYR A 289 6.28 9.45 5.11
N PRO A 290 6.61 8.17 4.90
CA PRO A 290 7.58 7.35 5.65
C PRO A 290 9.00 7.25 5.03
N TYR A 291 9.45 8.24 4.27
CA TYR A 291 10.76 8.28 3.57
C TYR A 291 10.88 7.20 2.49
N GLU A 292 9.83 7.03 1.69
CA GLU A 292 9.75 6.00 0.64
C GLU A 292 9.91 6.57 -0.79
N ARG A 293 10.37 7.81 -0.92
CA ARG A 293 10.73 8.42 -2.20
C ARG A 293 12.21 8.12 -2.48
N LYS A 294 12.46 7.22 -3.43
CA LYS A 294 13.77 6.61 -3.71
C LYS A 294 14.34 7.18 -5.01
N TYR A 295 14.83 8.42 -4.98
CA TYR A 295 15.29 9.10 -6.20
C TYR A 295 16.58 8.51 -6.75
N PHE A 296 17.50 8.05 -5.91
CA PHE A 296 18.72 7.37 -6.37
C PHE A 296 18.35 6.08 -7.09
N ALA A 297 17.58 5.19 -6.44
CA ALA A 297 17.13 3.96 -7.08
C ALA A 297 16.31 4.21 -8.36
N TYR A 298 15.50 5.28 -8.41
CA TYR A 298 14.73 5.65 -9.59
C TYR A 298 15.63 6.10 -10.75
N ILE A 299 16.54 7.05 -10.51
CA ILE A 299 17.43 7.62 -11.54
C ILE A 299 18.40 6.55 -12.04
N TRP A 300 18.96 5.73 -11.15
CA TRP A 300 19.84 4.61 -11.51
C TRP A 300 19.14 3.57 -12.39
N ARG A 301 17.91 3.18 -12.03
CA ARG A 301 17.12 2.25 -12.87
C ARG A 301 16.76 2.86 -14.21
N TRP A 302 16.44 4.15 -14.24
CA TRP A 302 16.10 4.86 -15.47
C TRP A 302 17.30 5.00 -16.41
N SER A 303 18.50 5.28 -15.89
CA SER A 303 19.69 5.38 -16.72
C SER A 303 20.04 4.04 -17.38
N ASN A 304 19.91 2.94 -16.62
CA ASN A 304 20.04 1.58 -17.15
C ASN A 304 18.91 1.20 -18.12
N LEU A 305 17.72 1.78 -17.97
CA LEU A 305 16.60 1.54 -18.89
C LEU A 305 16.88 2.10 -20.29
N ILE A 306 17.54 3.25 -20.42
CA ILE A 306 17.81 3.88 -21.72
C ILE A 306 18.68 3.00 -22.62
N VAL A 307 19.70 2.37 -22.04
CA VAL A 307 20.70 1.58 -22.78
C VAL A 307 20.25 0.14 -23.04
N ARG A 308 19.12 -0.25 -22.44
CA ARG A 308 18.63 -1.63 -22.46
C ARG A 308 18.23 -2.06 -23.87
N GLN A 309 18.68 -3.25 -24.26
CA GLN A 309 18.40 -3.85 -25.57
C GLN A 309 17.29 -4.91 -25.52
N ASP A 310 17.10 -5.54 -24.36
CA ASP A 310 16.07 -6.56 -24.12
C ASP A 310 14.78 -5.93 -23.59
N TRP A 311 13.80 -5.66 -24.46
CA TRP A 311 12.51 -5.12 -24.05
C TRP A 311 11.34 -5.70 -24.86
N PRO A 312 10.23 -6.12 -24.19
CA PRO A 312 9.08 -6.69 -24.87
C PRO A 312 8.30 -5.62 -25.66
N GLU A 313 8.14 -5.82 -26.96
CA GLU A 313 7.45 -4.88 -27.86
C GLU A 313 5.95 -4.72 -27.54
N ASP A 314 5.33 -5.75 -26.95
CA ASP A 314 3.89 -5.79 -26.65
C ASP A 314 3.43 -4.69 -25.68
N GLY A 315 4.33 -4.18 -24.84
CA GLY A 315 4.02 -3.16 -23.83
C GLY A 315 4.56 -1.76 -24.14
N TRP A 316 5.62 -1.67 -24.94
CA TRP A 316 6.26 -0.41 -25.33
C TRP A 316 7.07 -0.63 -26.60
N GLY A 317 6.68 0.06 -27.67
CA GLY A 317 7.26 -0.06 -29.00
C GLY A 317 7.13 1.24 -29.79
N ALA A 318 7.63 1.28 -31.03
CA ALA A 318 7.66 2.50 -31.83
C ALA A 318 6.28 3.17 -32.01
N SER A 319 5.20 2.38 -32.07
CA SER A 319 3.81 2.86 -32.15
C SER A 319 3.35 3.65 -30.91
N SER A 320 4.04 3.49 -29.78
CA SER A 320 3.80 4.19 -28.52
C SER A 320 4.38 5.61 -28.48
N LEU A 321 5.18 5.99 -29.49
CA LEU A 321 5.86 7.27 -29.61
C LEU A 321 5.53 7.99 -30.94
N GLY A 322 4.33 7.77 -31.47
CA GLY A 322 3.86 8.42 -32.69
C GLY A 322 3.55 9.92 -32.54
N THR A 323 3.26 10.40 -31.32
CA THR A 323 3.07 11.82 -31.02
C THR A 323 3.26 12.13 -29.54
N LEU A 324 3.66 13.36 -29.21
CA LEU A 324 3.79 13.83 -27.83
C LEU A 324 2.45 13.78 -27.05
N ASP A 325 1.29 13.82 -27.72
CA ASP A 325 -0.02 13.68 -27.07
C ASP A 325 -0.29 12.26 -26.53
N GLN A 326 0.40 11.24 -27.04
CA GLN A 326 0.23 9.86 -26.59
C GLN A 326 0.61 9.65 -25.11
N PHE A 327 1.36 10.57 -24.50
CA PHE A 327 1.60 10.56 -23.05
C PHE A 327 0.30 10.56 -22.23
N ARG A 328 -0.81 11.10 -22.77
CA ARG A 328 -2.13 11.05 -22.13
C ARG A 328 -2.79 9.67 -22.17
N LYS A 329 -2.40 8.83 -23.14
CA LYS A 329 -2.97 7.50 -23.39
C LYS A 329 -2.11 6.39 -22.79
N THR A 330 -0.78 6.56 -22.84
CA THR A 330 0.20 5.62 -22.30
C THR A 330 1.13 6.36 -21.35
N ALA A 331 1.00 6.07 -20.05
CA ALA A 331 1.84 6.67 -19.00
C ALA A 331 3.17 5.92 -18.77
N MET A 332 3.38 4.80 -19.46
CA MET A 332 4.63 4.03 -19.38
C MET A 332 5.68 4.62 -20.30
N VAL A 333 6.95 4.45 -19.93
CA VAL A 333 8.13 4.75 -20.74
C VAL A 333 9.09 3.57 -20.61
N GLY A 334 9.64 3.11 -21.74
CA GLY A 334 10.67 2.08 -21.84
C GLY A 334 11.93 2.59 -22.54
N PRO A 335 12.88 1.72 -22.92
CA PRO A 335 14.03 2.10 -23.74
C PRO A 335 13.57 2.70 -25.08
N PRO A 336 14.39 3.50 -25.77
CA PRO A 336 14.12 3.89 -27.15
C PRO A 336 13.80 2.65 -28.03
N PRO A 337 12.60 2.54 -28.60
CA PRO A 337 12.12 1.26 -29.15
C PRO A 337 12.71 0.93 -30.53
N TRP A 338 13.38 1.88 -31.18
CA TRP A 338 13.99 1.67 -32.48
C TRP A 338 15.30 0.91 -32.31
N THR A 339 15.41 -0.27 -32.90
CA THR A 339 16.64 -1.08 -32.86
C THR A 339 17.04 -1.39 -34.30
N PRO A 340 18.30 -1.13 -34.73
CA PRO A 340 19.44 -0.57 -33.97
C PRO A 340 19.28 0.92 -33.61
N ARG A 341 20.15 1.44 -32.73
CA ARG A 341 20.12 2.83 -32.20
C ARG A 341 21.39 3.60 -32.57
N PRO A 342 21.69 3.82 -33.85
CA PRO A 342 22.99 4.34 -34.28
C PRO A 342 23.34 5.74 -33.72
N LEU A 343 22.34 6.52 -33.28
CA LEU A 343 22.55 7.84 -32.66
C LEU A 343 22.74 7.79 -31.14
N LEU A 344 22.46 6.66 -30.50
CA LEU A 344 22.66 6.43 -29.06
C LEU A 344 23.75 5.41 -28.78
N GLU A 345 24.19 4.64 -29.79
CA GLU A 345 25.29 3.69 -29.68
C GLU A 345 26.57 4.39 -29.21
N SER A 346 27.03 4.02 -28.01
CA SER A 346 28.31 4.45 -27.47
C SER A 346 29.47 3.68 -28.10
N ALA A 347 30.68 4.25 -28.05
CA ALA A 347 31.87 3.53 -28.50
C ALA A 347 32.13 2.29 -27.59
N PRO A 348 32.74 1.22 -28.10
CA PRO A 348 33.04 0.03 -27.29
C PRO A 348 33.84 0.40 -26.03
N GLY A 349 33.34 -0.04 -24.86
CA GLY A 349 33.97 0.21 -23.56
C GLY A 349 33.50 1.49 -22.84
N GLU A 350 32.61 2.28 -23.43
CA GLU A 350 32.01 3.41 -22.74
C GLU A 350 30.87 2.99 -21.81
N ALA A 351 30.91 3.52 -20.58
CA ALA A 351 29.93 3.28 -19.52
C ALA A 351 28.68 4.16 -19.75
N GLU A 352 27.86 3.77 -20.73
CA GLU A 352 26.76 4.61 -21.23
C GLU A 352 25.70 4.92 -20.16
N ALA A 353 25.30 3.92 -19.36
CA ALA A 353 24.31 4.10 -18.30
C ALA A 353 24.82 5.04 -17.19
N GLU A 354 26.11 5.00 -16.87
CA GLU A 354 26.74 5.87 -15.89
C GLU A 354 26.72 7.33 -16.36
N ARG A 355 26.99 7.62 -17.63
CA ARG A 355 26.91 9.00 -18.15
C ARG A 355 25.50 9.58 -18.09
N TRP A 356 24.50 8.78 -18.44
CA TRP A 356 23.09 9.17 -18.28
C TRP A 356 22.73 9.41 -16.82
N PHE A 357 23.23 8.55 -15.92
CA PHE A 357 23.07 8.73 -14.49
C PHE A 357 23.71 10.04 -14.01
N GLU A 358 24.99 10.27 -14.29
CA GLU A 358 25.75 11.46 -13.87
C GLU A 358 25.08 12.76 -14.30
N ALA A 359 24.59 12.85 -15.54
CA ALA A 359 23.92 14.04 -16.05
C ALA A 359 22.63 14.37 -15.27
N VAL A 360 21.77 13.36 -15.05
CA VAL A 360 20.50 13.56 -14.32
C VAL A 360 20.74 13.71 -12.83
N TRP A 361 21.68 12.95 -12.29
CA TRP A 361 22.07 12.97 -10.89
C TRP A 361 22.72 14.29 -10.49
N GLY A 362 23.53 14.91 -11.37
CA GLY A 362 24.11 16.23 -11.13
C GLY A 362 23.05 17.33 -10.99
N GLU A 363 22.03 17.33 -11.84
CA GLU A 363 20.91 18.29 -11.74
C GLU A 363 20.04 18.02 -10.52
N PHE A 364 19.76 16.75 -10.21
CA PHE A 364 19.07 16.36 -8.98
C PHE A 364 19.85 16.85 -7.75
N SER A 365 21.14 16.56 -7.69
CA SER A 365 22.07 16.93 -6.62
C SER A 365 22.06 18.43 -6.37
N ARG A 366 22.16 19.23 -7.43
CA ARG A 366 22.11 20.70 -7.35
C ARG A 366 20.81 21.20 -6.73
N ARG A 367 19.66 20.66 -7.15
CA ARG A 367 18.34 21.06 -6.61
C ARG A 367 18.12 20.57 -5.18
N ALA A 368 18.50 19.34 -4.89
CA ALA A 368 18.40 18.75 -3.56
C ALA A 368 19.25 19.55 -2.57
N ALA A 369 20.50 19.84 -2.91
CA ALA A 369 21.39 20.65 -2.07
C ALA A 369 20.85 22.06 -1.82
N ALA A 370 20.32 22.73 -2.85
CA ALA A 370 19.70 24.04 -2.70
C ALA A 370 18.49 24.00 -1.75
N ARG A 371 17.66 22.97 -1.88
CA ARG A 371 16.49 22.79 -1.03
C ARG A 371 16.85 22.47 0.42
N THR A 372 17.83 21.60 0.65
CA THR A 372 18.32 21.27 2.00
C THR A 372 18.85 22.52 2.72
N ARG A 373 19.62 23.36 2.03
CA ARG A 373 20.08 24.63 2.60
C ARG A 373 18.93 25.55 2.99
N GLU A 374 17.88 25.63 2.17
CA GLU A 374 16.67 26.41 2.48
C GLU A 374 15.92 25.84 3.69
N ASP A 375 15.69 24.53 3.72
CA ASP A 375 14.93 23.86 4.78
C ASP A 375 15.63 23.97 6.15
N HIS A 376 16.97 23.90 6.18
CA HIS A 376 17.77 24.05 7.41
C HIS A 376 18.15 25.50 7.74
N GLY A 377 17.95 26.45 6.83
CA GLY A 377 18.45 27.81 6.98
C GLY A 377 19.98 27.88 7.15
N SER A 378 20.71 26.93 6.58
CA SER A 378 22.16 26.75 6.73
C SER A 378 22.88 26.89 5.38
N GLN A 379 24.12 27.38 5.41
CA GLN A 379 25.02 27.44 4.25
C GLN A 379 26.05 26.31 4.26
N ALA A 380 25.91 25.33 5.15
CA ALA A 380 26.78 24.15 5.18
C ALA A 380 26.79 23.45 3.81
N PRO A 381 27.94 22.86 3.40
CA PRO A 381 28.01 22.07 2.18
C PRO A 381 27.12 20.84 2.32
N VAL A 382 26.25 20.61 1.34
CA VAL A 382 25.41 19.39 1.31
C VAL A 382 26.22 18.34 0.57
N LEU A 383 26.60 17.29 1.29
CA LEU A 383 27.55 16.28 0.81
C LEU A 383 26.85 15.03 0.31
N TYR A 384 25.72 14.69 0.94
CA TYR A 384 25.07 13.40 0.75
C TYR A 384 23.60 13.53 0.38
N TYR A 385 23.05 12.48 -0.23
CA TYR A 385 21.61 12.26 -0.33
C TYR A 385 21.26 10.91 0.28
N ALA A 386 20.39 10.87 1.30
CA ALA A 386 20.01 9.61 1.94
C ALA A 386 18.62 9.11 1.48
N GLU A 387 18.53 7.80 1.22
CA GLU A 387 17.25 7.12 0.98
C GLU A 387 17.19 5.74 1.63
N LYS A 388 15.96 5.27 1.87
CA LYS A 388 15.71 3.89 2.29
C LYS A 388 15.86 2.94 1.12
N HIS A 389 16.67 1.91 1.28
CA HIS A 389 16.84 0.85 0.29
C HIS A 389 16.53 -0.51 0.93
N MET A 390 15.66 -1.28 0.30
CA MET A 390 15.29 -2.61 0.81
C MET A 390 15.90 -3.65 -0.11
N ASN A 391 16.34 -4.78 0.44
CA ASN A 391 17.01 -5.86 -0.30
C ASN A 391 18.38 -5.47 -0.84
N THR A 392 19.14 -4.68 -0.09
CA THR A 392 20.46 -4.25 -0.55
C THR A 392 21.40 -5.44 -0.73
N TRP A 393 21.26 -6.50 0.07
CA TRP A 393 21.99 -7.76 -0.08
C TRP A 393 21.74 -8.54 -1.38
N LEU A 394 20.74 -8.15 -2.17
CA LEU A 394 20.46 -8.75 -3.50
C LEU A 394 21.03 -7.91 -4.65
N VAL A 395 21.71 -6.80 -4.34
CA VAL A 395 22.28 -5.89 -5.34
C VAL A 395 23.79 -6.05 -5.34
N ALA A 396 24.38 -6.17 -6.53
CA ALA A 396 25.81 -6.06 -6.73
C ALA A 396 26.24 -4.61 -6.53
N LEU A 397 26.68 -4.28 -5.31
CA LEU A 397 27.05 -2.92 -4.91
C LEU A 397 28.24 -2.39 -5.70
N GLU A 398 29.11 -3.28 -6.18
CA GLU A 398 30.25 -3.00 -7.05
C GLU A 398 29.86 -2.42 -8.42
N HIS A 399 28.61 -2.63 -8.86
CA HIS A 399 28.08 -2.04 -10.09
C HIS A 399 27.34 -0.73 -9.85
N LEU A 400 27.22 -0.28 -8.60
CA LEU A 400 26.61 1.01 -8.29
C LEU A 400 27.68 2.12 -8.29
N PRO A 401 27.28 3.37 -8.57
CA PRO A 401 28.17 4.50 -8.39
C PRO A 401 28.58 4.61 -6.92
N PRO A 402 29.74 5.23 -6.63
CA PRO A 402 30.26 5.35 -5.27
C PRO A 402 29.20 5.86 -4.29
N LEU A 403 28.96 5.09 -3.23
CA LEU A 403 27.93 5.38 -2.24
C LEU A 403 28.38 4.99 -0.83
N LYS A 404 27.62 5.45 0.16
CA LYS A 404 27.73 5.07 1.56
C LYS A 404 26.59 4.12 1.91
N LEU A 405 26.88 3.05 2.65
CA LEU A 405 25.89 2.09 3.11
C LEU A 405 25.77 2.15 4.63
N ILE A 406 24.54 2.21 5.14
CA ILE A 406 24.22 2.02 6.56
C ILE A 406 23.25 0.84 6.64
N VAL A 407 23.58 -0.17 7.47
CA VAL A 407 22.75 -1.38 7.58
C VAL A 407 22.07 -1.43 8.93
N LEU A 408 20.76 -1.57 8.94
CA LEU A 408 20.01 -1.69 10.19
C LEU A 408 19.85 -3.16 10.58
N LEU A 409 20.14 -3.48 11.84
CA LEU A 409 19.98 -4.81 12.40
C LEU A 409 18.96 -4.77 13.54
N ARG A 410 17.89 -5.54 13.41
CA ARG A 410 16.97 -5.82 14.51
C ARG A 410 16.78 -7.32 14.58
N ASP A 411 16.61 -7.85 15.79
CA ASP A 411 16.29 -9.25 15.97
C ASP A 411 15.09 -9.67 15.07
N PRO A 412 15.27 -10.64 14.17
CA PRO A 412 14.24 -11.01 13.22
C PRO A 412 12.97 -11.53 13.91
N ARG A 413 13.09 -12.10 15.12
CA ARG A 413 11.96 -12.54 15.94
C ARG A 413 11.14 -11.35 16.44
N ASP A 414 11.80 -10.27 16.85
CA ASP A 414 11.12 -9.01 17.21
C ASP A 414 10.47 -8.34 16.00
N THR A 415 11.13 -8.37 14.84
CA THR A 415 10.51 -7.85 13.61
C THR A 415 9.25 -8.65 13.26
N TRP A 416 9.27 -9.97 13.41
CA TRP A 416 8.11 -10.84 13.19
C TRP A 416 6.94 -10.48 14.11
N VAL A 417 7.18 -10.39 15.42
CA VAL A 417 6.16 -9.97 16.40
C VAL A 417 5.63 -8.57 16.06
N SER A 418 6.51 -7.63 15.72
CA SER A 418 6.11 -6.26 15.40
C SER A 418 5.26 -6.19 14.12
N ILE A 419 5.63 -6.91 13.07
CA ILE A 419 4.89 -6.97 11.80
C ILE A 419 3.51 -7.59 12.03
N ASN A 420 3.43 -8.72 12.75
CA ASN A 420 2.15 -9.39 13.02
C ASN A 420 1.22 -8.53 13.87
N SER A 421 1.72 -7.95 14.96
CA SER A 421 0.96 -7.02 15.80
C SER A 421 0.48 -5.78 15.02
N PHE A 422 1.33 -5.23 14.15
CA PHE A 422 0.96 -4.12 13.27
C PHE A 422 -0.12 -4.51 12.25
N ASN A 423 -0.04 -5.72 11.69
CA ASN A 423 -1.01 -6.23 10.74
C ASN A 423 -2.37 -6.47 11.40
N GLU A 424 -2.41 -7.02 12.62
CA GLU A 424 -3.62 -7.21 13.41
C GLU A 424 -4.32 -5.88 13.71
N LEU A 425 -3.55 -4.83 14.04
CA LEU A 425 -4.08 -3.49 14.30
C LEU A 425 -4.66 -2.82 13.04
N ARG A 426 -4.18 -3.15 11.83
CA ARG A 426 -4.64 -2.56 10.55
C ARG A 426 -5.74 -3.34 9.85
N GLY A 427 -5.94 -4.61 10.19
CA GLY A 427 -6.93 -5.47 9.54
C GLY A 427 -6.49 -5.97 8.17
N THR A 428 -6.81 -5.24 7.07
CA THR A 428 -6.61 -5.70 5.67
C THR A 428 -5.48 -4.96 4.93
N GLY A 429 -4.64 -5.73 4.21
CA GLY A 429 -3.45 -5.25 3.47
C GLY A 429 -2.20 -5.19 4.36
N GLY A 430 -1.85 -6.32 4.97
CA GLY A 430 -0.79 -6.39 5.97
C GLY A 430 0.60 -6.35 5.32
N LEU A 431 1.57 -5.72 5.99
CA LEU A 431 2.98 -5.78 5.59
C LEU A 431 3.40 -7.25 5.46
N GLY A 432 3.79 -7.66 4.26
CA GLY A 432 4.34 -8.99 3.97
C GLY A 432 3.33 -10.14 3.84
N ARG A 433 2.06 -9.99 4.26
CA ARG A 433 1.06 -11.09 4.22
C ARG A 433 0.32 -11.23 2.89
N ASP A 434 0.33 -10.21 2.05
CA ASP A 434 -0.50 -10.19 0.83
C ASP A 434 0.03 -11.10 -0.31
N ARG A 435 1.14 -11.84 -0.10
CA ARG A 435 1.80 -12.70 -1.11
C ARG A 435 1.92 -14.18 -0.75
N ALA A 436 1.67 -14.58 0.50
CA ALA A 436 1.77 -15.99 0.92
C ALA A 436 0.37 -16.59 1.06
N GLY A 437 0.14 -17.79 0.54
CA GLY A 437 -1.13 -18.50 0.58
C GLY A 437 -1.50 -18.95 1.99
N SER A 438 -0.51 -19.31 2.81
CA SER A 438 -0.69 -19.74 4.20
C SER A 438 0.21 -19.00 5.22
N TYR A 439 -0.11 -19.15 6.51
CA TYR A 439 0.73 -18.63 7.61
C TYR A 439 2.13 -19.29 7.60
N GLU A 440 2.19 -20.58 7.29
CA GLU A 440 3.42 -21.37 7.27
C GLU A 440 4.34 -20.94 6.12
N GLU A 441 3.79 -20.74 4.91
CA GLU A 441 4.53 -20.21 3.76
C GLU A 441 5.06 -18.80 4.03
N HIS A 442 4.27 -17.96 4.71
CA HIS A 442 4.74 -16.63 5.09
C HIS A 442 5.94 -16.71 6.03
N LEU A 443 5.87 -17.58 7.04
CA LEU A 443 6.96 -17.80 7.98
C LEU A 443 8.19 -18.36 7.27
N GLU A 444 8.03 -19.34 6.40
CA GLU A 444 9.13 -19.90 5.59
C GLU A 444 9.80 -18.85 4.70
N HIS A 445 9.00 -18.02 4.02
CA HIS A 445 9.51 -16.92 3.21
C HIS A 445 10.31 -15.92 4.06
N VAL A 446 9.83 -15.58 5.26
CA VAL A 446 10.55 -14.69 6.17
C VAL A 446 11.84 -15.33 6.66
N LEU A 447 11.82 -16.60 7.08
CA LEU A 447 13.03 -17.31 7.54
C LEU A 447 14.07 -17.36 6.44
N ARG A 448 13.71 -17.76 5.21
CA ARG A 448 14.65 -17.82 4.09
C ARG A 448 15.32 -16.46 3.82
N ARG A 449 14.53 -15.38 3.76
CA ARG A 449 15.06 -14.03 3.50
C ARG A 449 15.92 -13.51 4.65
N GLN A 450 15.56 -13.82 5.90
CA GLN A 450 16.38 -13.45 7.04
C GLN A 450 17.68 -14.24 7.08
N ARG A 451 17.69 -15.52 6.66
CA ARG A 451 18.93 -16.31 6.53
C ARG A 451 19.93 -15.62 5.60
N GLU A 452 19.49 -15.31 4.38
CA GLU A 452 20.32 -14.63 3.37
C GLU A 452 20.82 -13.27 3.88
N ARG A 453 19.93 -12.47 4.46
CA ARG A 453 20.28 -11.14 4.97
C ARG A 453 21.23 -11.19 6.17
N LEU A 454 21.01 -12.08 7.14
CA LEU A 454 21.85 -12.20 8.32
C LEU A 454 23.24 -12.72 7.96
N ALA A 455 23.34 -13.67 7.03
CA ALA A 455 24.63 -14.13 6.52
C ALA A 455 25.41 -12.98 5.85
N TRP A 456 24.73 -12.15 5.05
CA TRP A 456 25.33 -10.95 4.47
C TRP A 456 25.78 -9.94 5.53
N ILE A 457 24.97 -9.68 6.55
CA ILE A 457 25.33 -8.79 7.67
C ILE A 457 26.53 -9.32 8.45
N ALA A 458 26.60 -10.63 8.70
CA ALA A 458 27.75 -11.25 9.36
C ALA A 458 29.05 -10.97 8.58
N GLY A 459 29.03 -11.15 7.26
CA GLY A 459 30.19 -10.80 6.42
C GLY A 459 30.57 -9.32 6.48
N LEU A 460 29.59 -8.41 6.59
CA LEU A 460 29.88 -6.98 6.78
C LEU A 460 30.47 -6.66 8.16
N LEU A 461 30.00 -7.33 9.21
CA LEU A 461 30.55 -7.20 10.56
C LEU A 461 31.99 -7.69 10.62
N ASP A 462 32.29 -8.81 9.95
CA ASP A 462 33.65 -9.37 9.86
C ASP A 462 34.61 -8.43 9.10
N ALA A 463 34.13 -7.77 8.05
CA ALA A 463 34.92 -6.79 7.28
C ALA A 463 35.14 -5.48 8.06
N GLY A 464 34.17 -5.03 8.85
CA GLY A 464 34.28 -3.85 9.72
C GLY A 464 34.22 -2.49 9.01
N GLU A 465 33.97 -2.46 7.69
CA GLU A 465 34.00 -1.22 6.88
C GLU A 465 32.66 -0.47 6.85
N VAL A 466 31.55 -1.21 7.04
CA VAL A 466 30.18 -0.70 6.90
C VAL A 466 29.52 -0.61 8.27
N PRO A 467 28.93 0.54 8.65
CA PRO A 467 28.22 0.67 9.92
C PRO A 467 26.95 -0.18 9.93
N VAL A 468 26.97 -1.24 10.75
CA VAL A 468 25.80 -2.03 11.12
C VAL A 468 25.22 -1.48 12.43
N ILE A 469 24.05 -0.87 12.36
CA ILE A 469 23.41 -0.20 13.48
C ILE A 469 22.29 -1.07 14.05
N ARG A 470 22.46 -1.50 15.31
CA ARG A 470 21.45 -2.27 16.02
C ARG A 470 20.25 -1.39 16.40
N TYR A 471 19.06 -1.96 16.29
CA TYR A 471 17.84 -1.28 16.70
C TYR A 471 17.85 -0.96 18.20
N GLU A 472 18.37 -1.89 19.00
CA GLU A 472 18.55 -1.74 20.44
C GLU A 472 19.38 -0.48 20.75
N ASP A 473 20.54 -0.32 20.11
CA ASP A 473 21.42 0.85 20.26
C ASP A 473 20.70 2.16 19.91
N MET A 474 19.89 2.19 18.84
CA MET A 474 19.14 3.40 18.47
C MET A 474 18.08 3.79 19.50
N ILE A 475 17.59 2.83 20.28
CA ILE A 475 16.55 3.06 21.29
C ILE A 475 17.17 3.38 22.65
N GLU A 476 18.32 2.78 22.97
CA GLU A 476 19.01 2.92 24.26
C GLU A 476 20.02 4.08 24.28
N ASP A 477 20.80 4.27 23.20
CA ASP A 477 21.86 5.29 23.09
C ASP A 477 21.89 5.92 21.68
N LEU A 478 20.79 6.58 21.30
CA LEU A 478 20.74 7.35 20.05
C LEU A 478 21.87 8.41 19.95
N PRO A 479 22.26 9.13 21.02
CA PRO A 479 23.41 10.04 20.95
C PRO A 479 24.74 9.35 20.64
N GLY A 480 25.00 8.15 21.17
CA GLY A 480 26.17 7.37 20.81
C GLY A 480 26.16 6.87 19.39
N VAL A 481 25.01 6.44 18.88
CA VAL A 481 24.83 6.10 17.45
C VAL A 481 25.12 7.31 16.57
N ALA A 482 24.59 8.49 16.93
CA ALA A 482 24.83 9.74 16.20
C ALA A 482 26.34 10.04 16.14
N ARG A 483 27.06 10.06 17.26
CA ARG A 483 28.52 10.32 17.29
C ARG A 483 29.32 9.41 16.37
N ARG A 484 29.00 8.12 16.32
CA ARG A 484 29.67 7.17 15.42
C ARG A 484 29.42 7.50 13.94
N LEU A 485 28.18 7.87 13.61
CA LEU A 485 27.82 8.25 12.24
C LEU A 485 28.41 9.61 11.85
N GLU A 486 28.46 10.58 12.76
CA GLU A 486 29.13 11.88 12.56
C GLU A 486 30.61 11.67 12.22
N GLN A 487 31.31 10.81 12.97
CA GLN A 487 32.71 10.48 12.71
C GLN A 487 32.90 9.77 11.36
N TRP A 488 31.99 8.86 11.00
CA TRP A 488 32.10 8.07 9.76
C TRP A 488 31.72 8.86 8.49
N LEU A 489 30.72 9.75 8.58
CA LEU A 489 30.24 10.56 7.47
C LEU A 489 30.93 11.92 7.35
N GLY A 490 31.49 12.46 8.44
CA GLY A 490 32.00 13.83 8.51
C GLY A 490 30.88 14.88 8.50
N VAL A 491 29.82 14.64 9.28
CA VAL A 491 28.62 15.50 9.33
C VAL A 491 28.20 15.78 10.77
N GLU A 492 27.33 16.78 10.95
CA GLU A 492 26.65 17.06 12.23
C GLU A 492 25.24 16.43 12.27
N LEU A 493 24.86 15.81 13.40
CA LEU A 493 23.55 15.20 13.61
C LEU A 493 22.91 15.71 14.92
N ASP A 494 21.58 15.88 14.93
CA ASP A 494 20.80 16.24 16.13
C ASP A 494 19.92 15.05 16.60
N PRO A 495 20.47 14.17 17.47
CA PRO A 495 19.71 13.05 18.02
C PRO A 495 18.55 13.50 18.92
N ALA A 496 18.64 14.66 19.58
CA ALA A 496 17.59 15.16 20.46
C ALA A 496 16.37 15.65 19.66
N GLY A 497 16.61 16.39 18.56
CA GLY A 497 15.59 16.76 17.58
C GLY A 497 14.93 15.55 16.94
N ALA A 498 15.73 14.56 16.51
CA ALA A 498 15.22 13.34 15.89
C ALA A 498 14.30 12.52 16.82
N ALA A 499 14.66 12.41 18.11
CA ALA A 499 13.88 11.67 19.11
C ALA A 499 12.61 12.38 19.58
N SER A 500 12.62 13.72 19.63
CA SER A 500 11.52 14.53 20.18
C SER A 500 10.35 14.77 19.23
N ASP A 501 10.48 14.41 17.95
CA ASP A 501 9.43 14.61 16.96
C ASP A 501 8.16 13.80 17.32
N ARG A 502 7.02 14.51 17.44
CA ARG A 502 5.69 13.95 17.71
C ARG A 502 5.29 12.84 16.73
N GLN A 503 5.83 12.81 15.52
CA GLN A 503 5.58 11.75 14.55
C GLN A 503 6.20 10.38 14.96
N MET A 504 7.21 10.34 15.85
CA MET A 504 7.75 9.10 16.44
C MET A 504 6.69 8.31 17.23
N ARG A 505 5.70 9.00 17.80
CA ARG A 505 4.58 8.37 18.52
C ARG A 505 3.76 7.43 17.63
N PHE A 506 3.81 7.60 16.30
CA PHE A 506 3.15 6.72 15.34
C PHE A 506 4.01 5.51 14.92
N GLN A 507 5.29 5.44 15.29
CA GLN A 507 6.13 4.29 14.96
C GLN A 507 5.94 3.14 15.97
N HIS A 508 5.59 3.46 17.22
CA HIS A 508 5.30 2.49 18.27
C HIS A 508 3.80 2.20 18.41
N VAL A 509 3.04 2.08 17.31
CA VAL A 509 1.63 1.62 17.42
C VAL A 509 1.55 0.20 17.99
N SER A 510 2.60 -0.60 17.79
CA SER A 510 2.67 -1.99 18.26
C SER A 510 3.25 -2.17 19.67
N ALA A 511 3.70 -1.10 20.36
CA ALA A 511 4.31 -1.20 21.69
C ALA A 511 4.01 0.06 22.52
N ALA A 512 3.92 -0.06 23.86
CA ALA A 512 3.52 1.08 24.70
C ALA A 512 4.51 2.27 24.66
N ASN A 513 5.80 2.00 24.44
CA ASN A 513 6.88 2.97 24.30
C ASN A 513 8.06 2.33 23.51
N PRO A 514 9.11 3.09 23.15
CA PRO A 514 10.26 2.57 22.42
C PRO A 514 10.97 1.40 23.12
N GLN A 515 11.17 1.48 24.43
CA GLN A 515 11.83 0.44 25.23
C GLN A 515 11.03 -0.86 25.29
N ALA A 516 9.70 -0.76 25.39
CA ALA A 516 8.77 -1.90 25.35
C ALA A 516 8.73 -2.59 23.98
N SER A 517 9.47 -2.08 22.98
CA SER A 517 9.61 -2.74 21.69
C SER A 517 10.83 -3.66 21.61
N LEU A 518 11.72 -3.64 22.59
CA LEU A 518 12.91 -4.50 22.66
C LEU A 518 12.56 -5.85 23.31
N GLY A 519 13.00 -6.96 22.71
CA GLY A 519 12.86 -8.29 23.27
C GLY A 519 11.42 -8.79 23.43
N ARG A 520 10.46 -8.21 22.69
CA ARG A 520 9.04 -8.62 22.70
C ARG A 520 8.88 -10.08 22.34
N TRP A 521 9.75 -10.59 21.48
CA TRP A 521 9.71 -12.00 21.09
C TRP A 521 9.84 -12.97 22.26
N LYS A 522 10.49 -12.57 23.36
CA LYS A 522 10.64 -13.44 24.55
C LYS A 522 9.32 -13.76 25.23
N THR A 523 8.33 -12.88 25.11
CA THR A 523 7.04 -12.97 25.81
C THR A 523 5.86 -13.13 24.86
N GLU A 524 5.96 -12.62 23.63
CA GLU A 524 4.87 -12.56 22.66
C GLU A 524 5.01 -13.56 21.50
N LEU A 525 6.19 -14.13 21.28
CA LEU A 525 6.38 -15.09 20.18
C LEU A 525 5.83 -16.47 20.56
N GLU A 526 5.04 -17.05 19.67
CA GLU A 526 4.54 -18.41 19.86
C GLU A 526 5.71 -19.41 19.99
N PRO A 527 5.69 -20.33 20.98
CA PRO A 527 6.81 -21.25 21.23
C PRO A 527 7.26 -22.05 20.00
N ARG A 528 6.31 -22.54 19.20
CA ARG A 528 6.59 -23.28 17.96
C ARG A 528 7.32 -22.42 16.93
N VAL A 529 6.98 -21.13 16.84
CA VAL A 529 7.62 -20.19 15.92
C VAL A 529 9.02 -19.84 16.43
N ALA A 530 9.17 -19.59 17.74
CA ALA A 530 10.46 -19.36 18.37
C ALA A 530 11.43 -20.52 18.11
N GLU A 531 10.97 -21.76 18.28
CA GLU A 531 11.75 -22.97 18.00
C GLU A 531 12.17 -23.05 16.53
N ARG A 532 11.28 -22.70 15.57
CA ARG A 532 11.67 -22.63 14.16
C ARG A 532 12.78 -21.59 13.93
N PHE A 533 12.67 -20.38 14.48
CA PHE A 533 13.72 -19.35 14.34
C PHE A 533 15.05 -19.86 14.91
N ALA A 534 15.05 -20.44 16.11
CA ALA A 534 16.25 -21.00 16.74
C ALA A 534 16.87 -22.14 15.91
N ARG A 535 16.04 -23.06 15.39
CA ARG A 535 16.50 -24.20 14.59
C ARG A 535 17.02 -23.78 13.22
N GLU A 536 16.35 -22.86 12.54
CA GLU A 536 16.60 -22.55 11.13
C GLU A 536 17.49 -21.33 10.88
N LEU A 537 17.65 -20.45 11.87
CA LEU A 537 18.49 -19.25 11.82
C LEU A 537 19.52 -19.19 12.97
N GLY A 538 19.61 -20.21 13.83
CA GLY A 538 20.50 -20.22 14.99
C GLY A 538 21.97 -19.89 14.68
N PRO A 539 22.58 -20.47 13.63
CA PRO A 539 23.93 -20.11 13.21
C PRO A 539 24.07 -18.64 12.82
N GLU A 540 23.15 -18.12 12.02
CA GLU A 540 23.16 -16.75 11.51
C GLU A 540 22.88 -15.72 12.62
N LEU A 541 21.98 -16.05 13.56
CA LEU A 541 21.71 -15.23 14.75
C LEU A 541 22.99 -15.08 15.60
N ARG A 542 23.72 -16.18 15.85
CA ARG A 542 25.00 -16.13 16.58
C ARG A 542 26.04 -15.31 15.83
N ALA A 543 26.12 -15.47 14.51
CA ALA A 543 27.11 -14.77 13.68
C ALA A 543 26.96 -13.25 13.75
N VAL A 544 25.75 -12.73 13.95
CA VAL A 544 25.50 -11.27 14.12
C VAL A 544 25.40 -10.83 15.59
N GLY A 545 25.75 -11.69 16.55
CA GLY A 545 25.73 -11.36 17.98
C GLY A 545 24.33 -11.25 18.59
N LEU A 546 23.37 -12.04 18.10
CA LEU A 546 22.03 -12.21 18.69
C LEU A 546 21.96 -13.54 19.47
N GLU A 547 21.13 -13.56 20.51
CA GLU A 547 20.86 -14.77 21.28
C GLU A 547 20.08 -15.80 20.44
N VAL A 548 20.21 -17.10 20.70
CA VAL A 548 19.48 -18.15 19.96
C VAL A 548 18.33 -18.69 20.79
#